data_AF-A0A2T5INZ7-F1
#
_entry.id   AF-A0A2T5INZ7-F1
#
_cell.length_a   1.000
_cell.length_b   1.000
_cell.length_c   1.000
_cell.angle_alpha   90.00
_cell.angle_beta   90.00
_cell.angle_gamma   90.00
#
_symmetry.space_group_name_H-M   'P 1'
#
loop_
_entity.id
_entity.type
_entity.pdbx_description
1 polymer ?
#
loop_
_entity_poly.entity_id
_entity_poly.type
_entity_poly.pdbx_seq_one_letter_code
_entity_poly.pdbx_strand_id
1 'polypeptide(L)'
;MNQKILSIMLVVSLLAGCASIPSEAPELSAQLGTQISSLEAAHVRLLQEFFRDKRLRVDDFVQEVWVPIFAQEFFSDPKVDATWKQVVQSQDARDRLTFITLVGPKLQVKINQKRVELIQPLDELEAAIRSKLKSEYDQARAINNSLTAFLQSASKVEENRKRYLDMIGVTSTDVDKFVNQTDQAVSELVVAARSIEDRVQDAEKYREKIKIILDKLRR
;
A
#
# COMPACT_ATOMS: atom_id res chain seq x y z
N MET A 1 35.65 -10.96 -46.90
CA MET A 1 36.16 -11.01 -45.51
C MET A 1 35.49 -9.97 -44.60
N ASN A 2 34.28 -9.46 -44.94
CA ASN A 2 33.68 -8.31 -44.23
C ASN A 2 32.42 -8.67 -43.42
N GLN A 3 31.79 -9.82 -43.69
CA GLN A 3 30.56 -10.24 -43.00
C GLN A 3 30.84 -10.82 -41.61
N LYS A 4 31.98 -11.51 -41.41
CA LYS A 4 32.39 -12.05 -40.11
C LYS A 4 32.84 -10.95 -39.13
N ILE A 5 33.50 -9.89 -39.63
CA ILE A 5 33.94 -8.74 -38.82
C ILE A 5 32.72 -7.90 -38.39
N LEU A 6 31.75 -7.72 -39.29
CA LEU A 6 30.50 -7.00 -38.98
C LEU A 6 29.65 -7.73 -37.92
N SER A 7 29.59 -9.07 -37.95
CA SER A 7 28.91 -9.87 -36.91
C SER A 7 29.62 -9.82 -35.55
N ILE A 8 30.95 -9.75 -35.52
CA ILE A 8 31.72 -9.63 -34.25
C ILE A 8 31.51 -8.25 -33.63
N MET A 9 31.47 -7.18 -34.43
CA MET A 9 31.25 -5.81 -33.95
C MET A 9 29.83 -5.60 -33.39
N LEU A 10 28.82 -6.30 -33.94
CA LEU A 10 27.44 -6.28 -33.45
C LEU A 10 27.29 -6.99 -32.08
N VAL A 11 28.02 -8.09 -31.87
CA VAL A 11 28.00 -8.84 -30.59
C VAL A 11 28.69 -8.06 -29.46
N VAL A 12 29.78 -7.35 -29.76
CA VAL A 12 30.47 -6.49 -28.78
C VAL A 12 29.60 -5.29 -28.35
N SER A 13 28.78 -4.77 -29.27
CA SER A 13 27.86 -3.65 -28.98
C SER A 13 26.67 -4.06 -28.10
N LEU A 14 26.26 -5.34 -28.15
CA LEU A 14 25.18 -5.90 -27.31
C LEU A 14 25.63 -6.14 -25.85
N LEU A 15 26.93 -6.20 -25.58
CA LEU A 15 27.49 -6.39 -24.24
C LEU A 15 27.76 -5.07 -23.49
N ALA A 16 27.69 -3.92 -24.18
CA ALA A 16 27.86 -2.60 -23.57
C ALA A 16 26.59 -2.11 -22.82
N GLY A 17 25.51 -2.91 -22.81
CA GLY A 17 24.26 -2.60 -22.13
C GLY A 17 24.19 -2.93 -20.64
N CYS A 18 25.30 -3.33 -20.01
CA CYS A 18 25.37 -3.54 -18.55
C CYS A 18 25.39 -2.18 -17.83
N ALA A 19 24.25 -1.51 -17.74
CA ALA A 19 24.12 -0.32 -16.91
C ALA A 19 24.35 -0.71 -15.43
N SER A 20 25.46 -0.26 -14.85
CA SER A 20 25.72 -0.40 -13.42
C SER A 20 24.66 0.35 -12.63
N ILE A 21 24.05 -0.30 -11.63
CA ILE A 21 23.08 0.38 -10.77
C ILE A 21 23.83 1.42 -9.92
N PRO A 22 23.46 2.70 -10.01
CA PRO A 22 24.12 3.77 -9.25
C PRO A 22 23.85 3.62 -7.75
N SER A 23 24.81 4.04 -6.92
CA SER A 23 24.74 3.97 -5.45
C SER A 23 23.60 4.78 -4.84
N GLU A 24 23.06 5.75 -5.59
CA GLU A 24 21.99 6.65 -5.19
C GLU A 24 20.59 6.04 -5.42
N ALA A 25 20.49 4.97 -6.22
CA ALA A 25 19.20 4.35 -6.54
C ALA A 25 18.43 3.83 -5.30
N PRO A 26 19.07 3.17 -4.31
CA PRO A 26 18.44 2.83 -3.05
C PRO A 26 17.85 4.03 -2.30
N GLU A 27 18.57 5.16 -2.28
CA GLU A 27 18.15 6.37 -1.57
C GLU A 27 16.92 6.99 -2.24
N LEU A 28 16.93 7.11 -3.57
CA LEU A 28 15.79 7.59 -4.34
C LEU A 28 14.55 6.70 -4.12
N SER A 29 14.73 5.37 -4.05
CA SER A 29 13.63 4.45 -3.75
C SER A 29 13.10 4.62 -2.32
N ALA A 30 13.96 4.92 -1.33
CA ALA A 30 13.53 5.23 0.02
C ALA A 30 12.73 6.56 0.08
N GLN A 31 13.17 7.58 -0.66
CA GLN A 31 12.44 8.84 -0.80
C GLN A 31 11.08 8.65 -1.47
N LEU A 32 10.99 7.80 -2.50
CA LEU A 32 9.72 7.42 -3.12
C LEU A 32 8.76 6.78 -2.09
N GLY A 33 9.26 5.92 -1.21
CA GLY A 33 8.48 5.34 -0.11
C GLY A 33 7.86 6.41 0.81
N THR A 34 8.61 7.46 1.12
CA THR A 34 8.13 8.60 1.91
C THR A 34 7.05 9.39 1.16
N GLN A 35 7.24 9.60 -0.15
CA GLN A 35 6.25 10.27 -0.99
C GLN A 35 4.95 9.48 -1.13
N ILE A 36 5.01 8.15 -1.22
CA ILE A 36 3.83 7.26 -1.22
C ILE A 36 3.00 7.48 0.05
N SER A 37 3.65 7.53 1.22
CA SER A 37 2.95 7.81 2.48
C SER A 37 2.38 9.23 2.58
N SER A 38 3.08 10.24 2.04
CA SER A 38 2.57 11.61 1.97
C SER A 38 1.32 11.73 1.10
N LEU A 39 1.33 11.07 -0.06
CA LEU A 39 0.19 11.01 -0.98
C LEU A 39 -1.00 10.29 -0.36
N GLU A 40 -0.79 9.16 0.34
CA GLU A 40 -1.87 8.49 1.08
C GLU A 40 -2.54 9.45 2.06
N ALA A 41 -1.74 10.15 2.88
CA ALA A 41 -2.28 11.10 3.85
C ALA A 41 -3.07 12.24 3.18
N ALA A 42 -2.60 12.74 2.04
CA ALA A 42 -3.31 13.76 1.26
C ALA A 42 -4.64 13.23 0.70
N HIS A 43 -4.66 12.04 0.10
CA HIS A 43 -5.87 11.44 -0.44
C HIS A 43 -6.89 11.08 0.66
N VAL A 44 -6.43 10.57 1.80
CA VAL A 44 -7.31 10.31 2.97
C VAL A 44 -7.96 11.61 3.46
N ARG A 45 -7.19 12.71 3.55
CA ARG A 45 -7.75 14.02 3.92
C ARG A 45 -8.76 14.53 2.90
N LEU A 46 -8.44 14.43 1.60
CA LEU A 46 -9.37 14.83 0.54
C LEU A 46 -10.69 14.05 0.61
N LEU A 47 -10.60 12.72 0.83
CA LEU A 47 -11.77 11.86 0.99
C LEU A 47 -12.62 12.31 2.19
N GLN A 48 -11.99 12.57 3.33
CA GLN A 48 -12.67 13.07 4.54
C GLN A 48 -13.40 14.39 4.28
N GLU A 49 -12.72 15.35 3.67
CA GLU A 49 -13.30 16.66 3.39
C GLU A 49 -14.44 16.57 2.37
N PHE A 50 -14.30 15.73 1.34
CA PHE A 50 -15.35 15.47 0.38
C PHE A 50 -16.61 14.93 1.05
N PHE A 51 -16.49 13.88 1.87
CA PHE A 51 -17.65 13.30 2.56
C PHE A 51 -18.20 14.19 3.66
N ARG A 52 -17.38 15.02 4.30
CA ARG A 52 -17.83 16.07 5.23
C ARG A 52 -18.75 17.08 4.52
N ASP A 53 -18.36 17.58 3.34
CA ASP A 53 -19.23 18.45 2.51
C ASP A 53 -20.55 17.76 2.17
N LYS A 54 -20.54 16.46 1.82
CA LYS A 54 -21.78 15.73 1.51
C LYS A 54 -22.72 15.58 2.70
N ARG A 55 -22.18 15.26 3.88
CA ARG A 55 -22.98 15.18 5.11
C ARG A 55 -23.61 16.53 5.46
N LEU A 56 -22.87 17.63 5.33
CA LEU A 56 -23.41 18.97 5.55
C LEU A 56 -24.57 19.29 4.60
N ARG A 57 -24.43 18.98 3.30
CA ARG A 57 -25.53 19.18 2.34
C ARG A 57 -26.76 18.33 2.64
N VAL A 58 -26.57 17.11 3.16
CA VAL A 58 -27.69 16.27 3.62
C VAL A 58 -28.36 16.88 4.84
N ASP A 59 -27.58 17.41 5.79
CA ASP A 59 -28.12 18.10 6.96
C ASP A 59 -28.93 19.34 6.57
N ASP A 60 -28.38 20.18 5.67
CA ASP A 60 -29.08 21.33 5.10
C ASP A 60 -30.38 20.91 4.40
N PHE A 61 -30.35 19.84 3.60
CA PHE A 61 -31.57 19.31 2.97
C PHE A 61 -32.61 18.85 4.01
N VAL A 62 -32.18 18.12 5.04
CA VAL A 62 -33.10 17.66 6.09
C VAL A 62 -33.72 18.87 6.78
N GLN A 63 -32.92 19.87 7.13
CA GLN A 63 -33.35 21.03 7.89
C GLN A 63 -34.23 22.00 7.09
N GLU A 64 -33.82 22.34 5.87
CA GLU A 64 -34.42 23.42 5.08
C GLU A 64 -35.53 22.94 4.13
N VAL A 65 -35.55 21.63 3.81
CA VAL A 65 -36.52 21.07 2.86
C VAL A 65 -37.40 20.02 3.53
N TRP A 66 -36.79 18.99 4.11
CA TRP A 66 -37.56 17.86 4.64
C TRP A 66 -38.34 18.20 5.91
N VAL A 67 -37.73 18.92 6.87
CA VAL A 67 -38.39 19.32 8.12
C VAL A 67 -39.64 20.18 7.87
N PRO A 68 -39.63 21.20 6.99
CA PRO A 68 -40.85 21.93 6.65
C PRO A 68 -41.98 21.06 6.10
N ILE A 69 -41.66 20.16 5.16
CA ILE A 69 -42.65 19.22 4.58
C ILE A 69 -43.19 18.29 5.66
N PHE A 70 -42.31 17.69 6.45
CA PHE A 70 -42.68 16.82 7.56
C PHE A 70 -43.55 17.54 8.59
N ALA A 71 -43.23 18.79 8.93
CA ALA A 71 -44.04 19.59 9.84
C ALA A 71 -45.43 19.85 9.27
N GLN A 72 -45.53 20.20 7.99
CA GLN A 72 -46.81 20.38 7.30
C GLN A 72 -47.65 19.10 7.33
N GLU A 73 -47.06 17.94 7.02
CA GLU A 73 -47.71 16.64 7.08
C GLU A 73 -48.16 16.30 8.50
N PHE A 74 -47.29 16.51 9.50
CA PHE A 74 -47.60 16.23 10.90
C PHE A 74 -48.78 17.05 11.41
N PHE A 75 -48.80 18.36 11.13
CA PHE A 75 -49.90 19.24 11.54
C PHE A 75 -51.15 19.12 10.65
N SER A 76 -51.06 18.41 9.52
CA SER A 76 -52.24 18.06 8.70
C SER A 76 -52.96 16.80 9.19
N ASP A 77 -52.38 16.02 10.11
CA ASP A 77 -53.07 14.90 10.74
C ASP A 77 -54.29 15.42 11.54
N PRO A 78 -55.51 14.91 11.31
CA PRO A 78 -56.72 15.44 11.93
C PRO A 78 -56.70 15.43 13.47
N LYS A 79 -56.03 14.46 14.09
CA LYS A 79 -55.94 14.39 15.56
C LYS A 79 -54.95 15.41 16.08
N VAL A 80 -53.82 15.58 15.39
CA VAL A 80 -52.83 16.59 15.74
C VAL A 80 -53.40 17.99 15.56
N ASP A 81 -54.05 18.28 14.42
CA ASP A 81 -54.68 19.56 14.14
C ASP A 81 -55.75 19.91 15.18
N ALA A 82 -56.64 18.96 15.52
CA ALA A 82 -57.65 19.17 16.55
C ALA A 82 -57.02 19.47 17.93
N THR A 83 -56.00 18.71 18.31
CA THR A 83 -55.28 18.92 19.58
C THR A 83 -54.57 20.27 19.60
N TRP A 84 -53.91 20.64 18.51
CA TRP A 84 -53.21 21.91 18.39
C TRP A 84 -54.17 23.10 18.44
N LYS A 85 -55.31 23.02 17.74
CA LYS A 85 -56.38 24.04 17.83
C LYS A 85 -56.89 24.21 19.25
N GLN A 86 -57.11 23.12 19.99
CA GLN A 86 -57.51 23.18 21.39
C GLN A 86 -56.46 23.88 22.27
N VAL A 87 -55.18 23.52 22.10
CA VAL A 87 -54.04 24.13 22.83
C VAL A 87 -53.90 25.63 22.52
N VAL A 88 -54.14 26.06 21.28
CA VAL A 88 -54.09 27.47 20.91
C VAL A 88 -55.31 28.23 21.46
N GLN A 89 -56.50 27.64 21.37
CA GLN A 89 -57.76 28.22 21.84
C GLN A 89 -57.83 28.38 23.36
N SER A 90 -57.18 27.51 24.14
CA SER A 90 -57.20 27.62 25.61
C SER A 90 -56.53 28.89 26.13
N GLN A 91 -55.64 29.50 25.33
CA GLN A 91 -54.81 30.64 25.69
C GLN A 91 -53.94 30.43 26.95
N ASP A 92 -53.85 29.21 27.50
CA ASP A 92 -53.00 28.88 28.64
C ASP A 92 -51.58 28.54 28.19
N ALA A 93 -50.58 29.23 28.75
CA ALA A 93 -49.19 28.97 28.48
C ALA A 93 -48.75 27.54 28.88
N ARG A 94 -49.40 26.94 29.88
CA ARG A 94 -49.12 25.58 30.36
C ARG A 94 -49.51 24.52 29.35
N ASP A 95 -50.62 24.73 28.63
CA ASP A 95 -51.06 23.79 27.59
C ASP A 95 -50.09 23.79 26.41
N ARG A 96 -49.61 24.97 26.01
CA ARG A 96 -48.59 25.12 24.95
C ARG A 96 -47.28 24.46 25.35
N LEU A 97 -46.84 24.69 26.58
CA LEU A 97 -45.63 24.06 27.11
C LEU A 97 -45.77 22.53 27.17
N THR A 98 -46.93 22.04 27.63
CA THR A 98 -47.22 20.60 27.69
C THR A 98 -47.20 19.97 26.31
N PHE A 99 -47.81 20.61 25.32
CA PHE A 99 -47.78 20.15 23.94
C PHE A 99 -46.34 20.08 23.39
N ILE A 100 -45.57 21.17 23.51
CA ILE A 100 -44.20 21.23 22.98
C ILE A 100 -43.28 20.22 23.67
N THR A 101 -43.39 20.05 24.98
CA THR A 101 -42.55 19.11 25.74
C THR A 101 -42.90 17.64 25.49
N LEU A 102 -44.15 17.33 25.15
CA LEU A 102 -44.57 15.96 24.79
C LEU A 102 -44.29 15.62 23.32
N VAL A 103 -44.53 16.57 22.41
CA VAL A 103 -44.46 16.36 20.96
C VAL A 103 -43.06 16.63 20.43
N GLY A 104 -42.41 17.70 20.90
CA GLY A 104 -41.08 18.14 20.44
C GLY A 104 -40.03 17.03 20.43
N PRO A 105 -39.83 16.26 21.53
CA PRO A 105 -38.89 15.15 21.53
C PRO A 105 -39.21 14.06 20.50
N LYS A 106 -40.51 13.78 20.26
CA LYS A 106 -40.93 12.77 19.26
C LYS A 106 -40.63 13.24 17.84
N LEU A 107 -40.88 14.51 17.55
CA LEU A 107 -40.50 15.12 16.27
C LEU A 107 -38.99 15.08 16.10
N GLN A 108 -38.21 15.45 17.13
CA GLN A 108 -36.75 15.41 17.08
C GLN A 108 -36.22 14.00 16.78
N VAL A 109 -36.81 12.96 17.39
CA VAL A 109 -36.45 11.57 17.09
C VAL A 109 -36.68 11.26 15.61
N LYS A 110 -37.81 11.68 15.03
CA LYS A 110 -38.09 11.48 13.59
C LYS A 110 -37.12 12.22 12.69
N ILE A 111 -36.80 13.47 13.01
CA ILE A 111 -35.82 14.27 12.27
C ILE A 111 -34.44 13.60 12.34
N ASN A 112 -34.01 13.18 13.52
CA ASN A 112 -32.71 12.51 13.70
C ASN A 112 -32.67 11.14 13.00
N GLN A 113 -33.76 10.38 13.02
CA GLN A 113 -33.87 9.15 12.24
C GLN A 113 -33.69 9.42 10.74
N LYS A 114 -34.31 10.48 10.22
CA LYS A 114 -34.15 10.86 8.82
C LYS A 114 -32.71 11.28 8.48
N ARG A 115 -32.05 12.02 9.38
CA ARG A 115 -30.61 12.35 9.23
C ARG A 115 -29.77 11.08 9.13
N VAL A 116 -29.93 10.14 10.06
CA VAL A 116 -29.19 8.87 10.07
C VAL A 116 -29.46 8.07 8.81
N GLU A 117 -30.73 7.94 8.41
CA GLU A 117 -31.14 7.23 7.19
C GLU A 117 -30.40 7.72 5.94
N LEU A 118 -30.24 9.05 5.81
CA LEU A 118 -29.61 9.67 4.64
C LEU A 118 -28.08 9.77 4.74
N ILE A 119 -27.52 9.86 5.95
CA ILE A 119 -26.07 9.97 6.18
C ILE A 119 -25.39 8.59 6.18
N GLN A 120 -26.04 7.56 6.72
CA GLN A 120 -25.43 6.24 6.87
C GLN A 120 -24.85 5.66 5.56
N PRO A 121 -25.54 5.74 4.39
CA PRO A 121 -24.96 5.28 3.13
C PRO A 121 -23.68 6.03 2.73
N LEU A 122 -23.56 7.31 3.11
CA LEU A 122 -22.34 8.09 2.88
C LEU A 122 -21.20 7.60 3.78
N ASP A 123 -21.49 7.25 5.03
CA ASP A 123 -20.51 6.70 5.97
C ASP A 123 -19.97 5.35 5.48
N GLU A 124 -20.87 4.47 5.03
CA GLU A 124 -20.53 3.16 4.47
C GLU A 124 -19.67 3.29 3.20
N LEU A 125 -20.03 4.23 2.32
CA LEU A 125 -19.25 4.49 1.10
C LEU A 125 -17.87 5.09 1.41
N GLU A 126 -17.78 6.05 2.34
CA GLU A 126 -16.49 6.61 2.76
C GLU A 126 -15.57 5.51 3.31
N ALA A 127 -16.12 4.63 4.17
CA ALA A 127 -15.37 3.53 4.76
C ALA A 127 -14.87 2.54 3.69
N ALA A 128 -15.72 2.20 2.71
CA ALA A 128 -15.36 1.32 1.60
C ALA A 128 -14.23 1.91 0.74
N ILE A 129 -14.35 3.19 0.34
CA ILE A 129 -13.33 3.87 -0.47
C ILE A 129 -12.02 4.00 0.32
N ARG A 130 -12.09 4.36 1.61
CA ARG A 130 -10.92 4.46 2.48
C ARG A 130 -10.19 3.13 2.59
N SER A 131 -10.91 2.02 2.77
CA SER A 131 -10.34 0.68 2.83
C SER A 131 -9.62 0.31 1.54
N LYS A 132 -10.25 0.59 0.39
CA LYS A 132 -9.65 0.37 -0.93
C LYS A 132 -8.40 1.21 -1.14
N LEU A 133 -8.45 2.51 -0.82
CA LEU A 133 -7.33 3.43 -0.91
C LEU A 133 -6.15 2.94 -0.06
N LYS A 134 -6.41 2.57 1.19
CA LYS A 134 -5.41 2.02 2.10
C LYS A 134 -4.74 0.76 1.51
N SER A 135 -5.53 -0.16 0.99
CA SER A 135 -5.02 -1.38 0.37
C SER A 135 -4.09 -1.10 -0.82
N GLU A 136 -4.40 -0.11 -1.65
CA GLU A 136 -3.57 0.28 -2.80
C GLU A 136 -2.24 0.89 -2.35
N TYR A 137 -2.26 1.75 -1.32
CA TYR A 137 -1.03 2.32 -0.76
C TYR A 137 -0.17 1.30 -0.01
N ASP A 138 -0.79 0.36 0.70
CA ASP A 138 -0.08 -0.76 1.33
C ASP A 138 0.63 -1.63 0.27
N GLN A 139 -0.03 -1.89 -0.87
CA GLN A 139 0.59 -2.59 -1.99
C GLN A 139 1.73 -1.79 -2.62
N ALA A 140 1.54 -0.50 -2.88
CA ALA A 140 2.58 0.38 -3.43
C ALA A 140 3.81 0.43 -2.52
N ARG A 141 3.61 0.52 -1.19
CA ARG A 141 4.70 0.44 -0.21
C ARG A 141 5.42 -0.91 -0.26
N ALA A 142 4.70 -2.02 -0.32
CA ALA A 142 5.31 -3.35 -0.37
C ALA A 142 6.18 -3.52 -1.63
N ILE A 143 5.72 -3.02 -2.78
CA ILE A 143 6.49 -2.99 -4.02
C ILE A 143 7.74 -2.11 -3.86
N ASN A 144 7.58 -0.89 -3.33
CA ASN A 144 8.71 0.02 -3.13
C ASN A 144 9.76 -0.51 -2.15
N ASN A 145 9.34 -1.17 -1.07
CA ASN A 145 10.24 -1.77 -0.09
C ASN A 145 11.03 -2.93 -0.71
N SER A 146 10.35 -3.76 -1.51
CA SER A 146 10.99 -4.85 -2.26
C SER A 146 12.02 -4.28 -3.24
N LEU A 147 11.64 -3.25 -4.02
CA LEU A 147 12.54 -2.56 -4.96
C LEU A 147 13.74 -1.95 -4.24
N THR A 148 13.52 -1.27 -3.12
CA THR A 148 14.60 -0.69 -2.29
C THR A 148 15.58 -1.77 -1.86
N ALA A 149 15.10 -2.91 -1.35
CA ALA A 149 15.96 -4.03 -0.94
C ALA A 149 16.76 -4.62 -2.12
N PHE A 150 16.13 -4.76 -3.30
CA PHE A 150 16.81 -5.19 -4.52
C PHE A 150 17.91 -4.20 -4.93
N LEU A 151 17.62 -2.89 -4.94
CA LEU A 151 18.58 -1.85 -5.29
C LEU A 151 19.75 -1.80 -4.28
N GLN A 152 19.47 -1.94 -2.98
CA GLN A 152 20.50 -2.00 -1.94
C GLN A 152 21.44 -3.19 -2.15
N SER A 153 20.87 -4.38 -2.41
CA SER A 153 21.65 -5.58 -2.68
C SER A 153 22.52 -5.41 -3.92
N ALA A 154 21.95 -4.94 -5.03
CA ALA A 154 22.66 -4.78 -6.29
C ALA A 154 23.75 -3.69 -6.22
N SER A 155 23.45 -2.55 -5.61
CA SER A 155 24.42 -1.48 -5.37
C SER A 155 25.61 -1.97 -4.54
N LYS A 156 25.37 -2.77 -3.49
CA LYS A 156 26.43 -3.31 -2.63
C LYS A 156 27.32 -4.32 -3.36
N VAL A 157 26.75 -5.12 -4.27
CA VAL A 157 27.52 -6.04 -5.12
C VAL A 157 28.42 -5.28 -6.08
N GLU A 158 27.91 -4.23 -6.74
CA GLU A 158 28.72 -3.40 -7.64
C GLU A 158 29.80 -2.61 -6.88
N GLU A 159 29.47 -2.06 -5.71
CA GLU A 159 30.45 -1.37 -4.85
C GLU A 159 31.58 -2.31 -4.41
N ASN A 160 31.24 -3.53 -3.99
CA ASN A 160 32.23 -4.55 -3.64
C ASN A 160 33.08 -4.95 -4.84
N ARG A 161 32.49 -5.12 -6.04
CA ARG A 161 33.23 -5.41 -7.27
C ARG A 161 34.21 -4.28 -7.59
N LYS A 162 33.76 -3.03 -7.54
CA LYS A 162 34.62 -1.85 -7.74
C LYS A 162 35.75 -1.81 -6.72
N ARG A 163 35.47 -2.08 -5.45
CA ARG A 163 36.47 -2.15 -4.38
C ARG A 163 37.52 -3.23 -4.63
N TYR A 164 37.14 -4.41 -5.09
CA TYR A 164 38.10 -5.45 -5.47
C TYR A 164 38.92 -5.07 -6.71
N LEU A 165 38.30 -4.42 -7.70
CA LEU A 165 39.00 -3.92 -8.88
C LEU A 165 39.99 -2.79 -8.54
N ASP A 166 39.63 -1.90 -7.63
CA ASP A 166 40.50 -0.83 -7.12
C ASP A 166 41.64 -1.42 -6.25
N MET A 167 41.38 -2.48 -5.48
CA MET A 167 42.38 -3.21 -4.70
C MET A 167 43.38 -3.99 -5.59
N ILE A 168 42.93 -4.45 -6.76
CA ILE A 168 43.78 -5.04 -7.81
C ILE A 168 44.52 -3.94 -8.60
N GLY A 169 44.12 -2.67 -8.47
CA GLY A 169 44.72 -1.48 -9.09
C GLY A 169 45.97 -0.92 -8.40
N VAL A 170 46.70 -1.71 -7.59
CA VAL A 170 48.02 -1.31 -7.06
C VAL A 170 49.12 -1.83 -7.98
N THR A 171 49.95 -0.89 -8.42
CA THR A 171 51.17 -1.01 -9.22
C THR A 171 52.06 -2.20 -8.86
N SER A 172 52.50 -2.90 -9.91
CA SER A 172 53.53 -3.95 -9.98
C SER A 172 54.67 -3.78 -8.95
N THR A 173 54.99 -4.84 -8.18
CA THR A 173 56.10 -5.80 -8.45
C THR A 173 56.29 -6.87 -7.34
N ASP A 174 55.37 -7.06 -6.37
CA ASP A 174 55.57 -8.05 -5.28
C ASP A 174 54.47 -9.13 -5.12
N VAL A 175 53.42 -9.13 -5.96
CA VAL A 175 52.25 -10.03 -5.80
C VAL A 175 52.47 -11.44 -6.36
N ASP A 176 53.33 -11.62 -7.37
CA ASP A 176 53.58 -12.93 -8.00
C ASP A 176 54.22 -13.96 -7.05
N LYS A 177 54.86 -13.51 -5.96
CA LYS A 177 55.51 -14.40 -4.99
C LYS A 177 54.51 -15.03 -4.01
N PHE A 178 53.46 -14.29 -3.63
CA PHE A 178 52.46 -14.76 -2.67
C PHE A 178 51.37 -15.64 -3.31
N VAL A 179 51.02 -15.36 -4.56
CA VAL A 179 50.06 -16.17 -5.32
C VAL A 179 50.64 -17.56 -5.62
N ASN A 180 51.90 -17.63 -6.07
CA ASN A 180 52.55 -18.92 -6.39
C ASN A 180 52.78 -19.82 -5.16
N GLN A 181 53.08 -19.25 -3.98
CA GLN A 181 53.23 -20.03 -2.75
C GLN A 181 51.89 -20.58 -2.24
N THR A 182 50.80 -19.86 -2.48
CA THR A 182 49.44 -20.29 -2.10
C THR A 182 48.94 -21.41 -3.03
N ASP A 183 49.20 -21.30 -4.34
CA ASP A 183 48.79 -22.30 -5.33
C ASP A 183 49.53 -23.65 -5.17
N GLN A 184 50.77 -23.59 -4.67
CA GLN A 184 51.58 -24.77 -4.36
C GLN A 184 51.07 -25.51 -3.11
N ALA A 185 50.70 -24.78 -2.06
CA ALA A 185 50.11 -25.36 -0.84
C ALA A 185 48.73 -25.98 -1.10
N VAL A 186 47.93 -25.39 -2.00
CA VAL A 186 46.63 -25.92 -2.42
C VAL A 186 46.81 -27.14 -3.35
N SER A 187 47.80 -27.14 -4.23
CA SER A 187 48.11 -28.29 -5.09
C SER A 187 48.56 -29.52 -4.29
N GLU A 188 49.34 -29.33 -3.21
CA GLU A 188 49.74 -30.43 -2.31
C GLU A 188 48.54 -31.03 -1.53
N LEU A 189 47.56 -30.20 -1.17
CA LEU A 189 46.31 -30.63 -0.53
C LEU A 189 45.39 -31.42 -1.49
N VAL A 190 45.37 -31.04 -2.78
CA VAL A 190 44.53 -31.65 -3.82
C VAL A 190 45.11 -32.99 -4.32
N VAL A 191 46.43 -33.17 -4.29
CA VAL A 191 47.08 -34.43 -4.71
C VAL A 191 46.97 -35.52 -3.63
N ALA A 192 46.76 -35.17 -2.36
CA ALA A 192 46.58 -36.12 -1.26
C ALA A 192 45.18 -36.79 -1.20
N ALA A 193 44.22 -36.39 -2.03
CA ALA A 193 42.84 -36.87 -1.98
C ALA A 193 42.49 -37.92 -3.07
N ARG A 194 43.40 -38.84 -3.38
CA ARG A 194 43.13 -39.99 -4.28
C ARG A 194 42.68 -41.24 -3.51
N SER A 195 41.37 -41.36 -3.27
CA SER A 195 40.56 -42.61 -3.25
C SER A 195 39.15 -42.25 -2.75
N ILE A 196 38.18 -41.99 -3.62
CA ILE A 196 37.15 -42.95 -4.06
C ILE A 196 36.71 -43.91 -2.95
N GLU A 197 35.60 -43.59 -2.28
CA GLU A 197 34.47 -44.51 -2.11
C GLU A 197 33.22 -43.66 -1.74
N ASP A 198 32.13 -43.86 -2.49
CA ASP A 198 30.76 -43.35 -2.30
C ASP A 198 30.45 -41.84 -2.42
N ARG A 199 30.43 -41.37 -3.67
CA ARG A 199 29.35 -40.49 -4.13
C ARG A 199 28.23 -41.36 -4.70
N VAL A 200 27.02 -41.31 -4.13
CA VAL A 200 25.73 -41.42 -4.88
C VAL A 200 24.45 -41.21 -4.03
N GLN A 201 24.44 -41.13 -2.70
CA GLN A 201 23.15 -41.18 -1.96
C GLN A 201 22.41 -39.85 -1.65
N ASP A 202 22.95 -38.65 -1.89
CA ASP A 202 22.28 -37.40 -1.46
C ASP A 202 21.60 -36.57 -2.56
N ALA A 203 21.70 -36.96 -3.84
CA ALA A 203 21.06 -36.21 -4.94
C ALA A 203 19.54 -36.46 -5.04
N GLU A 204 19.05 -37.65 -4.69
CA GLU A 204 17.62 -37.99 -4.78
C GLU A 204 16.80 -37.41 -3.61
N LYS A 205 17.42 -37.23 -2.43
CA LYS A 205 16.75 -36.68 -1.23
C LYS A 205 16.42 -35.18 -1.36
N TYR A 206 17.18 -34.46 -2.18
CA TYR A 206 16.92 -33.05 -2.48
C TYR A 206 15.79 -32.89 -3.52
N ARG A 207 15.72 -33.80 -4.49
CA ARG A 207 14.71 -33.75 -5.58
C ARG A 207 13.29 -34.01 -5.07
N GLU A 208 13.14 -34.90 -4.09
CA GLU A 208 11.83 -35.25 -3.54
C GLU A 208 11.24 -34.17 -2.62
N LYS A 209 12.09 -33.40 -1.92
CA LYS A 209 11.66 -32.26 -1.11
C LYS A 209 11.11 -31.11 -1.96
N ILE A 210 11.66 -30.89 -3.16
CA ILE A 210 11.20 -29.84 -4.07
C ILE A 210 9.82 -30.18 -4.67
N LYS A 211 9.55 -31.45 -4.96
CA LYS A 211 8.24 -31.91 -5.46
C LYS A 211 7.11 -31.71 -4.44
N ILE A 212 7.36 -32.04 -3.16
CA ILE A 212 6.37 -31.89 -2.08
C ILE A 212 5.99 -30.42 -1.82
N ILE A 213 6.92 -29.49 -2.03
CA ILE A 213 6.67 -28.04 -1.87
C ILE A 213 5.83 -27.49 -3.04
N LEU A 214 6.08 -27.97 -4.26
CA LEU A 214 5.35 -27.55 -5.46
C LEU A 214 3.88 -27.98 -5.46
N ASP A 215 3.56 -29.18 -4.96
CA ASP A 215 2.17 -29.68 -4.90
C ASP A 215 1.31 -28.99 -3.83
N LYS A 216 1.93 -28.36 -2.81
CA LYS A 216 1.22 -27.57 -1.80
C LYS A 216 0.88 -26.14 -2.23
N LEU A 217 1.43 -25.66 -3.34
CA LEU A 217 1.18 -24.31 -3.89
C LEU A 217 0.12 -24.28 -4.99
N ARG A 218 -0.50 -25.43 -5.32
CA ARG A 218 -1.55 -25.56 -6.35
C ARG A 218 -2.91 -26.02 -5.81
N ARG A 219 -3.15 -25.89 -4.50
CA ARG A 219 -4.49 -25.89 -3.92
C ARG A 219 -4.70 -24.63 -3.10
#